data_AF-A0A2J6SA32-F1
#
_entry.id   AF-A0A2J6SA32-F1
#
_cell.length_a   1.000
_cell.length_b   1.000
_cell.length_c   1.000
_cell.angle_alpha   90.00
_cell.angle_beta   90.00
_cell.angle_gamma   90.00
#
_symmetry.space_group_name_H-M   'P 1'
#
loop_
_entity.id
_entity.type
_entity.pdbx_description
1 polymer ?
#
loop_
_entity_poly.entity_id
_entity_poly.type
_entity_poly.pdbx_seq_one_letter_code
_entity_poly.pdbx_strand_id
1 'polypeptide(L)'
;MASRFHLPLRFAQVASSMVVLGLSIYEAHQYLPYLIFCIEGAISLFYLGGFIALAVFLAHQKLCAGSTCMASQADAVFAALTYVLWAASATFRGIEISEFGKSVELTDEMNEKIVEEV
;
A
#
# COMPACT_ATOMS: atom_id res chain seq x y z
N MET A 1 -4.73 -32.28 2.32
CA MET A 1 -4.31 -31.28 1.31
C MET A 1 -4.55 -29.83 1.80
N ALA A 2 -4.26 -29.52 3.06
CA ALA A 2 -4.43 -28.18 3.64
C ALA A 2 -3.18 -27.28 3.49
N SER A 3 -2.03 -27.85 3.10
CA SER A 3 -0.74 -27.17 3.09
C SER A 3 -0.55 -26.18 1.92
N ARG A 4 -1.30 -26.33 0.82
CA ARG A 4 -1.17 -25.48 -0.38
C ARG A 4 -1.77 -24.07 -0.21
N PHE A 5 -2.63 -23.87 0.80
CA PHE A 5 -3.30 -22.59 1.12
C PHE A 5 -2.53 -21.69 2.08
N HIS A 6 -1.54 -22.24 2.78
CA HIS A 6 -0.65 -21.44 3.61
C HIS A 6 0.28 -20.55 2.78
N LEU A 7 0.54 -20.89 1.52
CA LEU A 7 1.52 -20.20 0.70
C LEU A 7 1.13 -18.74 0.35
N PRO A 8 -0.09 -18.43 -0.14
CA PRO A 8 -0.48 -17.04 -0.41
C PRO A 8 -0.58 -16.20 0.86
N LEU A 9 -1.08 -16.78 1.96
CA LEU A 9 -1.16 -16.11 3.26
C LEU A 9 0.24 -15.78 3.81
N ARG A 10 1.22 -16.68 3.64
CA ARG A 10 2.62 -16.44 4.02
C ARG A 10 3.29 -15.43 3.10
N PHE A 11 3.01 -15.44 1.80
CA PHE A 11 3.54 -14.44 0.88
C PHE A 11 3.03 -13.02 1.21
N ALA A 12 1.74 -12.87 1.50
CA ALA A 12 1.19 -11.58 1.94
C ALA A 12 1.79 -11.14 3.29
N GLN A 13 1.95 -12.07 4.24
CA GLN A 13 2.51 -11.77 5.56
C GLN A 13 4.01 -11.43 5.49
N VAL A 14 4.79 -12.11 4.63
CA VAL A 14 6.21 -11.83 4.40
C VAL A 14 6.39 -10.51 3.66
N ALA A 15 5.58 -10.23 2.63
CA ALA A 15 5.61 -8.95 1.92
C ALA A 15 5.28 -7.78 2.86
N SER A 16 4.25 -7.93 3.69
CA SER A 16 3.89 -6.93 4.69
C SER A 16 4.99 -6.73 5.73
N SER A 17 5.61 -7.82 6.21
CA SER A 17 6.69 -7.74 7.20
C SER A 17 7.95 -7.12 6.62
N MET A 18 8.29 -7.43 5.36
CA MET A 18 9.47 -6.89 4.69
C MET A 18 9.33 -5.39 4.40
N VAL A 19 8.12 -4.93 4.07
CA VAL A 19 7.85 -3.50 3.86
C VAL A 19 7.84 -2.75 5.19
N VAL A 20 7.21 -3.29 6.24
CA VAL A 20 7.21 -2.67 7.58
C VAL A 20 8.63 -2.64 8.17
N LEU A 21 9.39 -3.73 8.07
CA LEU A 21 10.78 -3.77 8.53
C LEU A 21 11.67 -2.86 7.67
N GLY A 22 11.46 -2.82 6.36
CA GLY A 22 12.15 -1.88 5.47
C GLY A 22 11.88 -0.43 5.88
N LEU A 23 10.62 -0.09 6.16
CA LEU A 23 10.19 1.22 6.66
C LEU A 23 10.85 1.58 8.00
N SER A 24 10.86 0.66 8.96
CA SER A 24 11.47 0.91 10.28
C SER A 24 12.99 1.08 10.24
N ILE A 25 13.68 0.50 9.26
CA ILE A 25 15.14 0.64 9.11
C ILE A 25 15.52 1.99 8.46
N TYR A 26 14.58 2.65 7.79
CA TYR A 26 14.87 3.73 6.84
C TYR A 26 14.64 5.16 7.37
N GLU A 27 14.31 5.37 8.65
CA GLU A 27 14.06 6.70 9.28
C GLU A 27 15.25 7.69 9.31
N ALA A 28 16.27 7.52 8.47
CA ALA A 28 17.49 8.33 8.49
C ALA A 28 17.56 9.46 7.44
N HIS A 29 16.54 9.69 6.57
CA HIS A 29 16.68 10.66 5.48
C HIS A 29 15.43 11.49 5.13
N GLN A 30 15.58 12.82 5.03
CA GLN A 30 14.53 13.84 4.83
C GLN A 30 13.64 13.67 3.56
N TYR A 31 14.11 12.96 2.53
CA TYR A 31 13.39 12.77 1.25
C TYR A 31 12.49 11.52 1.22
N LEU A 32 12.47 10.74 2.29
CA LEU A 32 11.77 9.47 2.32
C LEU A 32 10.24 9.50 2.44
N PRO A 33 9.54 10.50 3.01
CA PRO A 33 8.09 10.38 3.22
C PRO A 33 7.33 10.28 1.88
N TYR A 34 7.81 10.98 0.84
CA TYR A 34 7.29 10.84 -0.52
C TYR A 34 7.59 9.46 -1.12
N LEU A 35 8.80 8.94 -0.92
CA LEU A 35 9.19 7.62 -1.43
C LEU A 35 8.35 6.51 -0.78
N ILE A 36 8.12 6.64 0.52
CA ILE A 36 7.27 5.76 1.31
C ILE A 36 5.85 5.78 0.76
N PHE A 37 5.26 6.96 0.58
CA PHE A 37 3.92 7.10 0.00
C PHE A 37 3.82 6.46 -1.39
N CYS A 38 4.83 6.64 -2.24
CA CYS A 38 4.88 6.00 -3.56
C CYS A 38 4.95 4.47 -3.47
N ILE A 39 5.75 3.91 -2.56
CA ILE A 39 5.86 2.46 -2.34
C ILE A 39 4.52 1.90 -1.84
N GLU A 40 3.91 2.59 -0.88
CA GLU A 40 2.62 2.23 -0.29
C GLU A 40 1.50 2.23 -1.34
N GLY A 41 1.49 3.26 -2.19
CA GLY A 41 0.60 3.37 -3.34
C GLY A 41 0.84 2.29 -4.40
N ALA A 42 2.10 2.00 -4.74
CA ALA A 42 2.45 0.96 -5.70
C ALA A 42 2.01 -0.43 -5.23
N ILE A 43 2.18 -0.72 -3.94
CA ILE A 43 1.73 -1.99 -3.35
C ILE A 43 0.21 -2.10 -3.36
N SER A 44 -0.48 -1.00 -3.01
CA SER A 44 -1.94 -0.93 -3.08
C SER A 44 -2.44 -1.23 -4.50
N LEU A 45 -1.87 -0.57 -5.53
CA LEU A 45 -2.21 -0.81 -6.93
C LEU A 45 -1.91 -2.25 -7.38
N PHE A 46 -0.83 -2.86 -6.89
CA PHE A 46 -0.51 -4.25 -7.19
C PHE A 46 -1.56 -5.22 -6.63
N TYR A 47 -2.02 -5.02 -5.39
CA TYR A 47 -3.10 -5.82 -4.79
C TYR A 47 -4.43 -5.63 -5.52
N LEU A 48 -4.74 -4.41 -5.97
CA LEU A 48 -5.91 -4.12 -6.80
C LEU A 48 -5.83 -4.83 -8.16
N GLY A 49 -4.67 -4.78 -8.82
CA GLY A 49 -4.42 -5.48 -10.09
C GLY A 49 -4.56 -6.99 -9.96
N GLY A 50 -4.04 -7.56 -8.87
CA GLY A 50 -4.23 -8.98 -8.54
C GLY A 50 -5.71 -9.35 -8.41
N PHE A 51 -6.49 -8.57 -7.66
CA PHE A 51 -7.93 -8.75 -7.52
C PHE A 51 -8.67 -8.73 -8.86
N ILE A 52 -8.36 -7.75 -9.73
CA ILE A 52 -8.97 -7.63 -11.06
C ILE A 52 -8.61 -8.83 -11.95
N ALA A 53 -7.35 -9.24 -11.96
CA ALA A 53 -6.89 -10.39 -12.75
C ALA A 53 -7.61 -11.69 -12.34
N LEU A 54 -7.76 -11.91 -11.03
CA LEU A 54 -8.54 -13.02 -10.47
C LEU A 54 -10.01 -12.93 -10.91
N ALA A 55 -10.64 -11.76 -10.77
CA ALA A 55 -12.04 -11.57 -11.15
C ALA A 55 -12.29 -11.88 -12.64
N VAL A 56 -11.41 -11.43 -13.53
CA VAL A 56 -11.50 -11.70 -14.98
C VAL A 56 -11.32 -13.19 -15.28
N PHE A 57 -10.39 -13.86 -14.60
CA PHE A 57 -10.18 -15.31 -14.76
C PHE A 57 -11.42 -16.12 -14.35
N LEU A 58 -12.09 -15.72 -13.26
CA LEU A 58 -13.35 -16.33 -12.82
C LEU A 58 -14.49 -16.08 -13.82
N ALA A 59 -14.57 -14.89 -14.41
CA ALA A 59 -15.60 -14.56 -15.40
C ALA A 59 -15.53 -15.40 -16.68
N HIS A 60 -14.34 -15.90 -17.05
CA HIS A 60 -14.13 -16.67 -18.27
C HIS A 60 -14.38 -18.19 -18.10
N GLN A 61 -14.33 -18.73 -16.89
CA GLN A 61 -14.46 -20.17 -16.62
C GLN A 61 -15.88 -20.51 -16.13
N LYS A 62 -16.74 -21.03 -17.02
CA LYS A 62 -18.19 -21.24 -16.78
C LYS A 62 -18.55 -22.39 -15.81
N LEU A 63 -17.60 -23.05 -15.16
CA LEU A 63 -17.83 -24.24 -14.33
C LEU A 63 -16.97 -24.20 -13.06
N CYS A 64 -17.31 -23.29 -12.15
CA CYS A 64 -16.69 -23.21 -10.82
C CYS A 64 -17.34 -24.26 -9.88
N ALA A 65 -17.05 -25.54 -10.11
CA ALA A 65 -17.50 -26.66 -9.27
C ALA A 65 -16.28 -27.42 -8.74
N GLY A 66 -15.75 -26.99 -7.59
CA GLY A 66 -14.60 -27.64 -6.96
C GLY A 66 -13.97 -26.82 -5.84
N SER A 67 -13.15 -27.49 -5.01
CA SER A 67 -12.41 -26.85 -3.91
C SER A 67 -11.43 -25.77 -4.39
N THR A 68 -11.01 -25.82 -5.65
CA THR A 68 -10.16 -24.83 -6.32
C THR A 68 -10.88 -23.51 -6.62
N CYS A 69 -12.21 -23.46 -6.59
CA CYS A 69 -12.95 -22.19 -6.74
C CYS A 69 -13.06 -21.47 -5.39
N MET A 70 -13.38 -22.20 -4.31
CA MET A 70 -13.39 -21.64 -2.94
C MET A 70 -12.02 -21.09 -2.54
N ALA A 71 -10.96 -21.76 -2.99
CA ALA A 71 -9.57 -21.32 -2.92
C ALA A 71 -9.38 -19.89 -3.43
N SER A 72 -9.76 -19.68 -4.69
CA SER A 72 -9.55 -18.43 -5.40
C SER A 72 -10.44 -17.31 -4.86
N GLN A 73 -11.63 -17.66 -4.35
CA GLN A 73 -12.51 -16.71 -3.67
C GLN A 73 -11.87 -16.18 -2.38
N ALA A 74 -11.21 -17.05 -1.61
CA ALA A 74 -10.50 -16.61 -0.41
C ALA A 74 -9.36 -15.64 -0.76
N ASP A 75 -8.57 -15.94 -1.79
CA ASP A 75 -7.48 -15.06 -2.25
C ASP A 75 -7.99 -13.68 -2.69
N ALA A 76 -9.15 -13.60 -3.33
CA ALA A 76 -9.76 -12.34 -3.72
C ALA A 76 -10.15 -11.47 -2.49
N VAL A 77 -10.67 -12.10 -1.43
CA VAL A 77 -11.04 -11.38 -0.18
C VAL A 77 -9.79 -10.85 0.52
N PHE A 78 -8.72 -11.65 0.60
CA PHE A 78 -7.46 -11.20 1.20
C PHE A 78 -6.82 -10.05 0.41
N ALA A 79 -6.85 -10.12 -0.93
CA ALA A 79 -6.37 -9.02 -1.77
C ALA A 79 -7.15 -7.73 -1.53
N ALA A 80 -8.47 -7.80 -1.42
CA ALA A 80 -9.32 -6.64 -1.16
C ALA A 80 -9.07 -6.03 0.23
N LEU A 81 -9.01 -6.84 1.28
CA LEU A 81 -8.72 -6.36 2.65
C LEU A 81 -7.33 -5.74 2.73
N THR A 82 -6.34 -6.35 2.07
CA THR A 82 -4.97 -5.85 2.04
C THR A 82 -4.90 -4.52 1.29
N TYR A 83 -5.56 -4.40 0.14
CA TYR A 83 -5.70 -3.15 -0.61
C TYR A 83 -6.24 -2.01 0.27
N VAL A 84 -7.34 -2.26 1.00
CA VAL A 84 -7.94 -1.27 1.89
C VAL A 84 -6.98 -0.87 3.02
N LEU A 85 -6.27 -1.83 3.62
CA LEU A 85 -5.28 -1.54 4.66
C LEU A 85 -4.16 -0.62 4.16
N TRP A 86 -3.59 -0.93 2.99
CA TRP A 86 -2.52 -0.13 2.40
C TRP A 86 -3.01 1.23 1.92
N ALA A 87 -4.22 1.31 1.36
CA ALA A 87 -4.84 2.57 0.98
C ALA A 87 -5.10 3.46 2.20
N ALA A 88 -5.58 2.89 3.32
CA ALA A 88 -5.78 3.62 4.56
C ALA A 88 -4.45 4.16 5.10
N SER A 89 -3.40 3.33 5.13
CA SER A 89 -2.06 3.75 5.56
C SER A 89 -1.50 4.90 4.71
N ALA A 90 -1.60 4.77 3.38
CA ALA A 90 -1.20 5.84 2.46
C ALA A 90 -2.02 7.12 2.67
N THR A 91 -3.32 7.00 2.97
CA THR A 91 -4.19 8.15 3.25
C THR A 91 -3.75 8.89 4.52
N PHE A 92 -3.45 8.17 5.60
CA PHE A 92 -2.95 8.79 6.83
C PHE A 92 -1.63 9.54 6.60
N ARG A 93 -0.68 8.94 5.86
CA ARG A 93 0.58 9.63 5.51
C ARG A 93 0.36 10.82 4.58
N GLY A 94 -0.55 10.70 3.62
CA GLY A 94 -0.89 11.79 2.72
C GLY A 94 -1.44 13.01 3.47
N ILE A 95 -2.28 12.78 4.49
CA ILE A 95 -2.79 13.86 5.35
C ILE A 95 -1.64 14.51 6.12
N GLU A 96 -0.76 13.74 6.74
CA GLU A 96 0.39 14.27 7.49
C GLU A 96 1.34 15.10 6.61
N ILE A 97 1.64 14.63 5.39
CA ILE A 97 2.46 15.37 4.42
C ILE A 97 1.78 16.67 4.00
N SER A 98 0.44 16.68 3.88
CA SER A 98 -0.30 17.89 3.50
C SER A 98 -0.28 18.96 4.59
N GLU A 99 -0.33 18.56 5.87
CA GLU A 99 -0.21 19.48 7.00
C GLU A 99 1.24 19.99 7.16
N PHE A 100 2.24 19.12 6.95
CA PHE A 100 3.64 19.51 6.99
C PHE A 100 4.03 20.44 5.83
N GLY A 101 3.53 20.19 4.62
CA GLY A 101 3.75 21.04 3.44
C GLY A 101 3.31 22.49 3.68
N LYS A 102 2.16 22.69 4.35
CA LYS A 102 1.67 24.02 4.71
C LYS A 102 2.59 24.75 5.71
N SER A 103 3.25 24.02 6.61
CA SER A 103 4.18 24.59 7.60
C SER A 103 5.52 24.99 6.98
N VAL A 104 5.99 24.22 6.00
CA VAL A 104 7.19 24.56 5.23
C VAL A 104 6.95 25.82 4.38
N GLU A 105 5.80 25.91 3.72
CA GLU A 105 5.44 27.08 2.89
C GLU A 105 5.32 28.37 3.73
N LEU A 106 4.74 28.31 4.93
CA LEU A 106 4.74 29.45 5.86
C LEU A 106 6.14 29.84 6.34
N THR A 107 7.01 28.85 6.53
CA THR A 107 8.39 29.10 6.96
C THR A 107 9.17 29.80 5.86
N ASP A 108 8.94 29.44 4.59
CA ASP A 108 9.59 30.06 3.44
C ASP A 108 9.08 31.50 3.22
N GLU A 109 7.76 31.73 3.33
CA GLU A 109 7.20 33.09 3.27
C GLU A 109 7.72 34.01 4.39
N MET A 110 7.89 33.47 5.60
CA MET A 110 8.49 34.24 6.71
C MET A 110 9.97 34.54 6.47
N ASN A 111 10.71 33.58 5.93
CA ASN A 111 12.14 33.73 5.67
C ASN A 111 12.39 34.72 4.52
N GLU A 112 11.54 34.72 3.48
CA GLU A 112 11.59 35.69 2.38
C GLU A 112 11.35 37.12 2.88
N LYS A 113 10.35 37.34 3.75
CA LYS A 113 10.08 38.67 4.34
C LYS A 113 11.22 39.18 5.22
N ILE A 114 11.90 38.31 5.96
CA ILE A 114 13.06 38.69 6.78
C ILE A 114 14.22 39.14 5.89
N VAL A 115 14.41 38.53 4.71
CA VAL A 115 15.46 38.92 3.77
C VAL A 115 15.16 40.27 3.11
N GLU A 116 13.89 40.63 2.91
CA GLU A 116 13.51 41.92 2.30
C GLU A 116 13.63 43.11 3.28
N GLU A 117 13.62 42.86 4.59
CA GLU A 117 13.79 43.89 5.64
C GLU A 117 15.25 44.22 6.00
N VAL A 118 16.24 43.46 5.49
CA VAL A 118 17.69 43.64 5.77
C VAL A 118 18.40 44.29 4.59
#